data_AF-A0A6S7K5A4-F1
#
_entry.id   AF-A0A6S7K5A4-F1
#
_cell.length_a   1.000
_cell.length_b   1.000
_cell.length_c   1.000
_cell.angle_alpha   90.00
_cell.angle_beta   90.00
_cell.angle_gamma   90.00
#
_symmetry.space_group_name_H-M   'P 1'
#
loop_
_entity.id
_entity.type
_entity.pdbx_description
1 polymer ?
#
loop_
_entity_poly.entity_id
_entity_poly.type
_entity_poly.pdbx_seq_one_letter_code
_entity_poly.pdbx_strand_id
1 'polypeptide(L)'
;MLNIAGREAIEKERSFVYSPAVRNEANEIITPAETKESIEVLKRKFKEICNPQGNVIMERHKFNVRNQRDGESIQSYVSDLRILADTCEYGTMKDEFIRDKIVCAWYYIGQGSKAVTKRKSTRTR
;
A
#
# COMPACT_ATOMS: atom_id res chain seq x y z
N MET A 1 25.87 13.99 10.37
CA MET A 1 24.80 14.52 9.50
C MET A 1 23.39 14.43 10.11
N LEU A 2 23.15 13.68 11.20
CA LEU A 2 21.84 13.64 11.86
C LEU A 2 21.40 14.98 12.51
N ASN A 3 22.32 15.93 12.68
CA ASN A 3 22.08 17.22 13.34
C ASN A 3 21.16 18.15 12.53
N ILE A 4 20.88 17.82 11.27
CA ILE A 4 19.97 18.55 10.37
C ILE A 4 18.59 17.84 10.30
N ALA A 5 18.48 16.62 10.82
CA ALA A 5 17.26 15.82 10.76
C ALA A 5 16.27 16.22 11.87
N GLY A 6 14.97 16.15 11.57
CA GLY A 6 13.91 16.39 12.55
C GLY A 6 13.95 15.39 13.72
N ARG A 7 13.33 15.75 14.86
CA ARG A 7 13.31 14.92 16.08
C ARG A 7 12.88 13.48 15.83
N GLU A 8 11.88 13.29 14.98
CA GLU A 8 11.37 11.97 14.60
C GLU A 8 12.40 11.10 13.88
N ALA A 9 13.19 11.68 12.97
CA ALA A 9 14.21 10.93 12.22
C ALA A 9 15.37 10.49 13.14
N ILE A 10 15.72 11.32 14.13
CA ILE A 10 16.73 10.99 15.13
C ILE A 10 16.24 9.85 16.04
N GLU A 11 15.00 9.92 16.50
CA GLU A 11 14.40 8.84 17.30
C GLU A 11 14.31 7.53 16.51
N LYS A 12 13.98 7.62 15.21
CA LYS A 12 13.90 6.45 14.35
C LYS A 12 15.26 5.82 14.09
N GLU A 13 16.31 6.61 13.85
CA GLU A 13 17.67 6.09 13.71
C GLU A 13 18.13 5.33 14.94
N ARG A 14 17.80 5.83 16.15
CA ARG A 14 18.10 5.14 17.41
C ARG A 14 17.42 3.78 17.54
N SER A 15 16.34 3.53 16.80
CA SER A 15 15.66 2.23 16.76
C SER A 15 16.31 1.23 15.79
N PHE A 16 17.29 1.64 14.98
CA PHE A 16 17.93 0.76 14.01
C PHE A 16 18.84 -0.25 14.71
N VAL A 17 18.74 -1.51 14.27
CA VAL A 17 19.67 -2.58 14.66
C VAL A 17 20.77 -2.67 13.62
N TYR A 18 22.03 -2.63 14.05
CA TYR A 18 23.21 -2.72 13.19
C TYR A 18 23.85 -4.10 13.31
N SER A 19 24.09 -4.75 12.17
CA SER A 19 24.68 -6.08 12.12
C SER A 19 26.20 -6.05 12.42
N PRO A 20 26.73 -6.97 13.23
CA PRO A 20 28.18 -7.09 13.44
C PRO A 20 28.88 -7.64 12.20
N ALA A 21 30.22 -7.53 12.17
CA ALA A 21 31.03 -8.09 11.09
C ALA A 21 30.92 -9.63 11.07
N VAL A 22 30.70 -10.19 9.88
CA VAL A 22 30.68 -11.64 9.67
C VAL A 22 32.09 -12.11 9.33
N ARG A 23 32.58 -13.11 10.09
CA ARG A 23 33.92 -13.69 9.90
C ARG A 23 33.82 -15.13 9.39
N ASN A 24 34.81 -15.58 8.63
CA ASN A 24 34.96 -16.97 8.24
C ASN A 24 35.61 -17.81 9.36
N GLU A 25 35.76 -19.12 9.12
CA GLU A 25 36.43 -20.05 10.02
C GLU A 25 37.91 -19.69 10.29
N ALA A 26 38.56 -19.00 9.34
CA ALA A 26 39.91 -18.45 9.46
C ALA A 26 39.97 -17.07 10.15
N ASN A 27 38.85 -16.60 10.71
CA ASN A 27 38.70 -15.31 11.40
C ASN A 27 38.84 -14.06 10.51
N GLU A 28 38.82 -14.22 9.19
CA GLU A 28 38.84 -13.15 8.20
C GLU A 28 37.44 -12.56 8.02
N ILE A 29 37.34 -11.24 7.81
CA ILE A 29 36.06 -10.54 7.68
C ILE A 29 35.51 -10.76 6.26
N ILE A 30 34.39 -11.46 6.15
CA ILE A 30 33.64 -11.64 4.88
C ILE A 30 32.71 -10.45 4.63
N THR A 31 32.07 -9.96 5.70
CA THR A 31 31.11 -8.85 5.61
C THR A 31 31.46 -7.83 6.69
N PRO A 32 31.71 -6.56 6.33
CA PRO A 32 32.03 -5.53 7.32
C PRO A 32 30.83 -5.26 8.23
N ALA A 33 31.09 -4.82 9.46
CA ALA A 33 30.05 -4.42 10.39
C ALA A 33 29.26 -3.23 9.83
N GLU A 34 27.95 -3.23 10.06
CA GLU A 34 27.11 -2.06 9.79
C GLU A 34 27.40 -0.99 10.85
N THR A 35 27.45 0.27 10.41
CA THR A 35 27.67 1.41 11.30
C THR A 35 26.68 2.51 11.00
N LYS A 36 26.32 3.30 12.02
CA LYS A 36 25.45 4.47 11.86
C LYS A 36 26.16 5.62 11.13
N GLU A 37 27.48 5.58 11.06
CA GLU A 37 28.28 6.55 10.31
C GLU A 37 28.24 6.28 8.80
N SER A 38 27.88 5.05 8.38
CA SER A 38 27.71 4.72 6.96
C SER A 38 26.40 5.30 6.42
N ILE A 39 26.55 6.26 5.50
CA ILE A 39 25.41 6.89 4.79
C ILE A 39 24.61 5.85 4.01
N GLU A 40 25.26 4.84 3.44
CA GLU A 40 24.60 3.79 2.66
C GLU A 40 23.76 2.88 3.56
N VAL A 41 24.27 2.50 4.72
CA VAL A 41 23.54 1.72 5.73
C VAL A 41 22.33 2.51 6.23
N LEU A 42 22.51 3.78 6.59
CA LEU A 42 21.41 4.65 7.03
C LEU A 42 20.34 4.77 5.95
N LYS A 43 20.72 5.08 4.70
CA LYS A 43 19.77 5.18 3.58
C LYS A 43 18.98 3.90 3.39
N ARG A 44 19.62 2.74 3.48
CA ARG A 44 18.94 1.45 3.36
C ARG A 44 17.94 1.21 4.50
N LYS A 45 18.35 1.38 5.76
CA LYS A 45 17.47 1.20 6.94
C LYS A 45 16.29 2.17 6.92
N PHE A 46 16.53 3.44 6.56
CA PHE A 46 15.45 4.41 6.37
C PHE A 46 14.53 4.01 5.21
N LYS A 47 15.08 3.49 4.10
CA LYS A 47 14.26 2.99 2.99
C LYS A 47 13.40 1.79 3.40
N GLU A 48 13.92 0.86 4.20
CA GLU A 48 13.17 -0.29 4.73
C GLU A 48 11.98 0.14 5.60
N ILE A 49 12.13 1.23 6.37
CA ILE A 49 11.08 1.75 7.26
C ILE A 49 10.10 2.69 6.56
N CYS A 50 10.59 3.53 5.65
CA CYS A 50 9.77 4.45 4.87
C CYS A 50 9.05 3.73 3.71
N ASN A 51 9.56 2.57 3.30
CA ASN A 51 8.95 1.69 2.32
C ASN A 51 8.96 0.24 2.84
N PRO A 52 8.21 -0.07 3.91
CA PRO A 52 8.09 -1.43 4.42
C PRO A 52 7.23 -2.18 3.42
N GLN A 53 7.83 -2.68 2.33
CA GLN A 53 7.16 -3.34 1.20
C GLN A 53 5.76 -2.74 0.97
N GLY A 54 5.71 -1.48 0.51
CA GLY A 54 4.54 -0.59 0.48
C GLY A 54 3.24 -1.28 0.85
N ASN A 55 2.86 -1.21 2.13
CA ASN A 55 1.88 -2.09 2.79
C ASN A 55 0.83 -2.65 1.81
N VAL A 56 1.15 -3.80 1.22
CA VAL A 56 0.38 -4.41 0.14
C VAL A 56 -1.07 -4.63 0.58
N ILE A 57 -1.28 -4.87 1.87
CA ILE A 57 -2.61 -5.01 2.47
C ILE A 57 -3.40 -3.70 2.34
N MET A 58 -2.77 -2.55 2.58
CA MET A 58 -3.43 -1.24 2.44
C MET A 58 -3.69 -0.89 0.97
N GLU A 59 -2.77 -1.23 0.06
CA GLU A 59 -3.00 -1.03 -1.37
C GLU A 59 -4.15 -1.90 -1.88
N ARG A 60 -4.18 -3.18 -1.51
CA ARG A 60 -5.30 -4.09 -1.78
C ARG A 60 -6.59 -3.59 -1.15
N HIS A 61 -6.54 -3.02 0.05
CA HIS A 61 -7.70 -2.40 0.67
C HIS A 61 -8.23 -1.23 -0.17
N LYS A 62 -7.37 -0.29 -0.58
CA LYS A 62 -7.74 0.84 -1.47
C LYS A 62 -8.39 0.35 -2.76
N PHE A 63 -7.82 -0.67 -3.39
CA PHE A 63 -8.40 -1.33 -4.58
C PHE A 63 -9.79 -1.91 -4.28
N ASN A 64 -9.94 -2.65 -3.18
CA ASN A 64 -11.17 -3.35 -2.84
C ASN A 64 -12.31 -2.42 -2.40
N VAL A 65 -12.03 -1.27 -1.78
CA VAL A 65 -13.06 -0.29 -1.39
C VAL A 65 -13.42 0.68 -2.51
N ARG A 66 -12.66 0.72 -3.61
CA ARG A 66 -12.92 1.61 -4.74
C ARG A 66 -14.17 1.18 -5.52
N ASN A 67 -15.25 1.94 -5.36
CA ASN A 67 -16.51 1.75 -6.10
C ASN A 67 -16.74 2.86 -7.11
N GLN A 68 -17.40 2.57 -8.23
CA GLN A 68 -17.75 3.58 -9.24
C GLN A 68 -18.63 4.66 -8.61
N ARG A 69 -18.29 5.93 -8.83
CA ARG A 69 -19.04 7.07 -8.29
C ARG A 69 -20.27 7.36 -9.16
N ASP A 70 -21.28 8.00 -8.59
CA ASP A 70 -22.44 8.45 -9.35
C ASP A 70 -22.00 9.40 -10.48
N GLY A 71 -22.42 9.09 -11.71
CA GLY A 71 -22.05 9.85 -12.91
C GLY A 71 -20.61 9.61 -13.41
N GLU A 72 -19.82 8.76 -12.76
CA GLU A 72 -18.49 8.40 -13.24
C GLU A 72 -18.58 7.50 -14.49
N SER A 73 -17.76 7.78 -15.50
CA SER A 73 -17.68 6.91 -16.68
C SER A 73 -16.99 5.59 -16.35
N ILE A 74 -17.43 4.52 -17.01
CA ILE A 74 -16.81 3.20 -16.84
C ILE A 74 -15.31 3.22 -17.18
N GLN A 75 -14.91 4.00 -18.17
CA GLN A 75 -13.51 4.13 -18.58
C GLN A 75 -12.66 4.76 -17.48
N SER A 76 -13.15 5.83 -16.83
CA SER A 76 -12.48 6.47 -15.68
C SER A 76 -12.32 5.49 -14.53
N TYR A 77 -13.40 4.77 -14.20
CA TYR A 77 -13.39 3.78 -13.12
C TYR A 77 -12.36 2.67 -13.37
N VAL A 78 -12.36 2.09 -14.57
CA VAL A 78 -11.41 1.02 -14.97
C VAL A 78 -9.96 1.53 -14.96
N SER A 79 -9.73 2.76 -15.40
CA SER A 79 -8.40 3.38 -15.38
C SER A 79 -7.87 3.49 -13.95
N ASP A 80 -8.68 3.98 -13.01
CA ASP A 80 -8.31 4.06 -11.60
C ASP A 80 -8.02 2.69 -10.98
N LEU A 81 -8.83 1.67 -11.31
CA LEU A 81 -8.58 0.31 -10.84
C LEU A 81 -7.25 -0.24 -11.34
N ARG A 82 -6.86 0.05 -12.59
CA ARG A 82 -5.56 -0.37 -13.14
C ARG A 82 -4.39 0.26 -12.41
N ILE A 83 -4.49 1.56 -12.10
CA ILE A 83 -3.48 2.31 -11.33
C ILE A 83 -3.35 1.74 -9.92
N LEU A 84 -4.47 1.51 -9.23
CA LEU A 84 -4.46 0.94 -7.88
C LEU A 84 -3.91 -0.50 -7.85
N ALA A 85 -4.18 -1.29 -8.89
CA ALA A 85 -3.72 -2.67 -8.97
C ALA A 85 -2.20 -2.80 -9.19
N ASP A 86 -1.50 -1.75 -9.67
CA ASP A 86 -0.04 -1.77 -9.87
C ASP A 86 0.74 -1.91 -8.56
N THR A 87 0.20 -1.41 -7.44
CA THR A 87 0.85 -1.47 -6.11
C THR A 87 0.34 -2.63 -5.26
N CYS A 88 -0.59 -3.44 -5.75
CA CYS A 88 -1.23 -4.52 -5.00
C CYS A 88 -0.48 -5.87 -5.04
N GLU A 89 0.60 -5.97 -5.81
CA GLU A 89 1.36 -7.21 -6.03
C GLU A 89 0.46 -8.41 -6.41
N TYR A 90 -0.49 -8.21 -7.33
CA TYR A 90 -1.37 -9.29 -7.81
C TYR A 90 -0.69 -10.22 -8.82
N GLY A 91 0.48 -9.86 -9.33
CA GLY A 91 1.21 -10.66 -10.31
C GLY A 91 0.37 -10.92 -11.57
N THR A 92 0.36 -12.18 -12.01
CA THR A 92 -0.37 -12.62 -13.22
C THR A 92 -1.90 -12.50 -13.09
N MET A 93 -2.44 -12.42 -11.87
CA MET A 93 -3.89 -12.33 -11.63
C MET A 93 -4.41 -10.89 -11.68
N LYS A 94 -3.57 -9.90 -11.98
CA LYS A 94 -3.96 -8.48 -11.97
C LYS A 94 -5.24 -8.20 -12.77
N ASP A 95 -5.33 -8.72 -13.99
CA ASP A 95 -6.48 -8.50 -14.87
C ASP A 95 -7.74 -9.26 -14.43
N GLU A 96 -7.58 -10.40 -13.74
CA GLU A 96 -8.68 -11.15 -13.14
C GLU A 96 -9.31 -10.36 -11.99
N PHE A 97 -8.48 -9.84 -11.07
CA PHE A 97 -8.98 -9.01 -9.96
C PHE A 97 -9.69 -7.74 -10.44
N ILE A 98 -9.19 -7.09 -11.50
CA ILE A 98 -9.87 -5.92 -12.09
C ILE A 98 -11.24 -6.31 -12.65
N ARG A 99 -11.34 -7.43 -13.38
CA ARG A 99 -12.61 -7.91 -13.93
C ARG A 99 -13.61 -8.25 -12.83
N ASP A 100 -13.17 -8.98 -11.81
CA ASP A 100 -14.01 -9.36 -10.67
C ASP A 100 -14.52 -8.10 -9.94
N LYS A 101 -13.66 -7.10 -9.77
CA LYS A 101 -14.04 -5.85 -9.12
C LYS A 101 -15.11 -5.08 -9.92
N ILE A 102 -15.01 -5.08 -11.24
CA ILE A 102 -16.04 -4.48 -12.12
C ILE A 102 -17.37 -5.22 -11.96
N VAL A 103 -17.37 -6.55 -12.00
CA VAL A 103 -18.59 -7.36 -11.84
C VAL A 103 -19.24 -7.11 -10.48
N CYS A 104 -18.45 -7.12 -9.40
CA CYS A 104 -18.95 -6.82 -8.06
C CYS A 104 -19.54 -5.41 -7.98
N ALA A 105 -18.85 -4.38 -8.51
CA ALA A 105 -19.33 -3.00 -8.47
C ALA A 105 -20.70 -2.85 -9.17
N TRP A 106 -20.89 -3.50 -10.32
CA TRP A 106 -22.16 -3.52 -11.04
C TRP A 106 -23.28 -4.16 -10.24
N TYR A 107 -23.01 -5.27 -9.54
CA TYR A 107 -24.00 -5.94 -8.71
C TYR A 107 -24.46 -5.08 -7.53
N TYR A 108 -23.55 -4.34 -6.88
CA TYR A 108 -23.89 -3.46 -5.75
C TYR A 108 -24.69 -2.21 -6.17
N ILE A 109 -24.38 -1.62 -7.33
CA ILE A 109 -25.16 -0.48 -7.86
C ILE A 109 -26.62 -0.88 -8.12
N GLY A 110 -26.85 -2.09 -8.66
CA GLY A 110 -28.20 -2.62 -8.90
C GLY A 110 -29.04 -2.88 -7.64
N GLN A 111 -28.41 -2.99 -6.47
CA GLN A 111 -29.06 -3.14 -5.17
C GLN A 111 -29.28 -1.78 -4.47
N GLY A 112 -28.35 -0.83 -4.63
CA GLY A 112 -28.44 0.52 -4.05
C GLY A 112 -29.62 1.34 -4.58
N SER A 113 -29.92 1.25 -5.88
CA SER A 113 -31.08 1.93 -6.47
C SER A 113 -32.43 1.41 -5.95
N LYS A 114 -32.50 0.15 -5.48
CA LYS A 114 -33.74 -0.43 -4.92
C LYS A 114 -34.01 0.01 -3.48
N ALA A 115 -33.00 0.47 -2.75
CA ALA A 115 -33.15 0.91 -1.37
C ALA A 115 -33.70 2.36 -1.25
N VAL A 116 -33.42 3.23 -2.23
CA VAL A 116 -33.83 4.64 -2.19
C VAL A 116 -35.33 4.83 -2.52
N THR A 117 -35.94 3.94 -3.29
CA THR A 117 -37.33 4.11 -3.78
C THR A 117 -38.42 3.72 -2.77
N LYS A 118 -38.09 3.16 -1.59
CA LYS A 118 -39.09 2.73 -0.60
C LYS A 118 -39.56 3.79 0.42
N ARG A 119 -39.20 5.08 0.26
CA ARG A 119 -39.65 6.16 1.16
C ARG A 119 -40.53 7.24 0.50
N LYS A 120 -41.44 6.89 -0.42
CA LYS A 120 -42.55 7.78 -0.80
C LYS A 120 -43.81 7.00 -1.19
N SER A 121 -44.40 6.27 -0.25
CA SER A 121 -45.82 5.92 -0.32
C SER A 121 -46.27 5.38 1.04
N THR A 122 -46.86 6.26 1.85
CA THR A 122 -48.01 6.01 2.74
C THR A 122 -48.11 7.19 3.70
N ARG A 123 -49.03 8.11 3.42
CA ARG A 123 -50.15 8.49 4.31
C ARG A 123 -50.72 9.85 3.87
N THR A 124 -51.62 9.79 2.90
CA THR A 124 -52.73 10.74 2.78
C THR A 124 -53.99 9.99 3.15
N ARG A 125 -54.44 10.13 4.39
CA ARG A 125 -55.84 10.30 4.80
C ARG A 125 -55.90 10.57 6.29
#